data_AF-A0A5A7VC11-F1
#
_entry.id   AF-A0A5A7VC11-F1
#
_cell.length_a   1.000
_cell.length_b   1.000
_cell.length_c   1.000
_cell.angle_alpha   90.00
_cell.angle_beta   90.00
_cell.angle_gamma   90.00
#
_symmetry.space_group_name_H-M   'P 1'
#
loop_
_entity.id
_entity.type
_entity.pdbx_description
1 polymer ?
#
loop_
_entity_poly.entity_id
_entity_poly.type
_entity_poly.pdbx_seq_one_letter_code
_entity_poly.pdbx_strand_id
1 'polypeptide(L)'
;MEIKDVKRNEEVQRLGRFSVEEYNRRMGGGGEVKFTAVVAADRQVVSGTKYYLRILGIQNGERKIFDSVVIVKPWIGSKRLLDFSPSTVFSTPFSYF
;
A
#
# COMPACT_ATOMS: atom_id res chain seq x y z
N MET A 1 5.29 -5.71 12.53
CA MET A 1 4.52 -6.92 12.87
C MET A 1 3.73 -7.27 11.63
N GLU A 2 4.03 -8.45 11.08
CA GLU A 2 3.38 -8.94 9.88
C GLU A 2 1.88 -9.08 10.11
N ILE A 3 1.09 -8.65 9.13
CA ILE A 3 -0.34 -8.90 9.07
C ILE A 3 -0.56 -10.11 8.18
N LYS A 4 -1.06 -11.20 8.77
CA LYS A 4 -1.41 -12.42 8.02
C LYS A 4 -2.69 -12.22 7.22
N ASP A 5 -2.87 -13.05 6.20
CA ASP A 5 -4.08 -13.11 5.37
C ASP A 5 -4.48 -11.76 4.74
N VAL A 6 -3.50 -10.97 4.30
CA VAL A 6 -3.71 -9.62 3.74
C VAL A 6 -4.77 -9.57 2.64
N LYS A 7 -4.88 -10.62 1.83
CA LYS A 7 -5.87 -10.71 0.74
C LYS A 7 -7.31 -10.68 1.23
N ARG A 8 -7.58 -11.25 2.42
CA ARG A 8 -8.92 -11.31 3.03
C ARG A 8 -9.13 -10.21 4.08
N ASN A 9 -8.07 -9.51 4.46
CA ASN A 9 -8.16 -8.41 5.41
C ASN A 9 -8.70 -7.13 4.75
N GLU A 10 -10.00 -6.88 4.93
CA GLU A 10 -10.69 -5.74 4.31
C GLU A 10 -10.15 -4.38 4.75
N GLU A 11 -9.65 -4.24 5.98
CA GLU A 11 -9.05 -3.00 6.46
C GLU A 11 -7.77 -2.71 5.69
N VAL A 12 -6.89 -3.72 5.57
CA VAL A 12 -5.63 -3.60 4.82
C VAL A 12 -5.91 -3.30 3.34
N GLN A 13 -6.86 -3.99 2.70
CA GLN A 13 -7.23 -3.69 1.31
C GLN A 13 -7.77 -2.27 1.14
N ARG A 14 -8.55 -1.76 2.11
CA ARG A 14 -9.01 -0.36 2.11
C ARG A 14 -7.87 0.64 2.28
N LEU A 15 -6.87 0.34 3.10
CA LEU A 15 -5.67 1.18 3.23
C LEU A 15 -4.85 1.19 1.95
N GLY A 16 -4.75 0.06 1.25
CA GLY A 16 -4.11 -0.04 -0.06
C GLY A 16 -4.81 0.83 -1.12
N ARG A 17 -6.14 0.74 -1.22
CA ARG A 17 -6.93 1.61 -2.11
C ARG A 17 -6.73 3.09 -1.82
N PHE A 18 -6.85 3.47 -0.55
CA PHE A 18 -6.59 4.84 -0.11
C PHE A 18 -5.20 5.35 -0.52
N SER A 19 -4.18 4.49 -0.42
CA SER A 19 -2.81 4.86 -0.78
C SER A 19 -2.67 5.19 -2.26
N VAL A 20 -3.27 4.37 -3.12
CA VAL A 20 -3.27 4.59 -4.58
C VAL A 20 -4.08 5.85 -4.96
N GLU A 21 -5.26 6.04 -4.35
CA GLU A 21 -6.10 7.21 -4.59
C GLU A 21 -5.39 8.53 -4.20
N GLU A 22 -4.76 8.56 -3.02
CA GLU A 22 -4.01 9.73 -2.55
C GLU A 22 -2.77 10.00 -3.41
N TYR A 23 -2.06 8.96 -3.83
CA TYR A 23 -0.93 9.10 -4.76
C TYR A 23 -1.38 9.70 -6.09
N ASN A 24 -2.40 9.12 -6.71
CA ASN A 24 -2.93 9.58 -8.00
C ASN A 24 -3.45 11.03 -7.90
N ARG A 25 -4.10 11.41 -6.80
CA ARG A 25 -4.54 12.79 -6.55
C ARG A 25 -3.36 13.77 -6.51
N ARG A 26 -2.22 13.39 -5.93
CA ARG A 26 -1.01 14.23 -5.83
C ARG A 26 -0.24 14.35 -7.15
N MET A 27 -0.27 13.32 -8.00
CA MET A 27 0.53 13.26 -9.24
C MET A 27 -0.13 13.98 -10.44
N GLY A 28 -1.37 14.46 -10.33
CA GLY A 28 -1.95 15.39 -11.30
C GLY A 28 -2.11 14.88 -12.74
N GLY A 29 -2.16 13.56 -12.96
CA GLY A 29 -2.47 12.94 -14.27
C GLY A 29 -1.31 12.26 -14.99
N GLY A 30 -0.08 12.30 -14.47
CA GLY A 30 1.05 11.53 -15.01
C GLY A 30 1.17 10.16 -14.36
N GLY A 31 0.81 9.09 -15.08
CA GLY A 31 1.08 7.70 -14.67
C GLY A 31 0.16 7.16 -13.57
N GLU A 32 -1.16 7.18 -13.82
CA GLU A 32 -2.16 6.64 -12.90
C GLU A 32 -1.90 5.17 -12.54
N VAL A 33 -1.92 4.87 -11.24
CA VAL A 33 -1.87 3.50 -10.75
C VAL A 33 -3.30 3.01 -10.51
N LYS A 34 -3.66 1.87 -11.10
CA LYS A 34 -4.91 1.17 -10.79
C LYS A 34 -4.66 0.16 -9.69
N PHE A 35 -5.34 0.30 -8.56
CA PHE A 35 -5.24 -0.64 -7.45
C PHE A 35 -5.71 -2.05 -7.86
N THR A 36 -4.93 -3.08 -7.55
CA THR A 36 -5.33 -4.48 -7.70
C THR A 36 -5.55 -5.14 -6.34
N ALA A 37 -4.50 -5.20 -5.51
CA ALA A 37 -4.58 -5.80 -4.18
C ALA A 37 -3.39 -5.39 -3.31
N VAL A 38 -3.56 -5.41 -1.99
CA VAL A 38 -2.42 -5.52 -1.07
C VAL A 38 -1.94 -6.97 -1.04
N VAL A 39 -0.65 -7.18 -1.30
CA VAL A 39 -0.01 -8.51 -1.37
C VAL A 39 0.88 -8.83 -0.18
N ALA A 40 1.33 -7.81 0.56
CA ALA A 40 1.98 -7.97 1.86
C ALA A 40 1.71 -6.73 2.72
N ALA A 41 1.71 -6.90 4.04
CA ALA A 41 1.52 -5.79 4.95
C ALA A 41 2.19 -6.03 6.30
N ASP A 42 2.80 -4.97 6.81
CA ASP A 42 3.31 -4.87 8.17
C ASP A 42 2.63 -3.72 8.90
N ARG A 43 2.45 -3.86 10.21
CA ARG A 43 2.08 -2.75 11.08
C ARG A 43 3.14 -2.45 12.13
N GLN A 44 3.22 -1.19 12.51
CA GLN A 44 4.05 -0.69 13.60
C GLN A 44 3.23 0.28 14.45
N VAL A 45 3.14 -0.01 15.74
CA VAL A 45 2.49 0.87 16.73
C VAL A 45 3.49 1.95 17.15
N VAL A 46 3.03 3.19 17.12
CA VAL A 46 3.75 4.43 17.52
C VAL A 46 2.75 5.34 18.23
N SER A 47 2.87 6.67 18.14
CA SER A 47 1.75 7.60 18.36
C SER A 47 0.73 7.56 17.20
N GLY A 48 0.31 6.34 16.85
CA GLY A 48 -0.59 5.95 15.75
C GLY A 48 -0.29 4.50 15.36
N THR A 49 -0.87 4.04 14.25
CA THR A 49 -0.43 2.81 13.60
C THR A 49 0.09 3.14 12.22
N LYS A 50 1.37 2.86 11.97
CA LYS A 50 1.92 2.85 10.61
C LYS A 50 1.63 1.50 9.97
N TYR A 51 1.12 1.53 8.75
CA TYR A 51 0.95 0.37 7.89
C TYR A 51 1.95 0.51 6.75
N TYR A 52 2.83 -0.48 6.61
CA TYR A 52 3.72 -0.64 5.47
C TYR A 52 3.06 -1.67 4.55
N LEU A 53 2.68 -1.23 3.36
CA LEU A 53 1.90 -2.02 2.42
C LEU A 53 2.71 -2.26 1.17
N ARG A 54 2.68 -3.50 0.69
CA ARG A 54 3.09 -3.84 -0.68
C ARG A 54 1.84 -4.01 -1.52
N ILE A 55 1.69 -3.16 -2.53
CA ILE A 55 0.47 -3.03 -3.33
C ILE A 55 0.79 -3.49 -4.75
N LEU A 56 0.06 -4.48 -5.24
CA LEU A 56 0.00 -4.78 -6.66
C LEU A 56 -0.93 -3.77 -7.32
N GLY A 57 -0.43 -3.08 -8.34
CA GLY A 57 -1.20 -2.17 -9.17
C GLY A 57 -0.87 -2.32 -10.65
N ILE A 58 -1.64 -1.63 -11.49
CA ILE A 58 -1.39 -1.53 -12.93
C ILE A 58 -1.08 -0.07 -13.26
N GLN A 59 0.08 0.19 -13.87
CA GLN A 59 0.48 1.51 -14.32
C GLN A 59 0.96 1.40 -15.78
N ASN A 60 0.40 2.22 -16.67
CA ASN A 60 0.68 2.17 -18.11
C ASN A 60 0.47 0.76 -18.73
N GLY A 61 -0.54 0.03 -18.26
CA GLY A 61 -0.86 -1.33 -18.73
C GLY A 61 -0.01 -2.44 -18.14
N GLU A 62 1.03 -2.13 -17.36
CA GLU A 62 1.92 -3.11 -16.76
C GLU A 62 1.60 -3.32 -15.28
N ARG A 63 1.66 -4.58 -14.83
CA ARG A 63 1.58 -4.92 -13.40
C ARG A 63 2.88 -4.51 -12.71
N LYS A 64 2.75 -3.70 -11.66
CA LYS A 64 3.88 -3.22 -10.85
C LYS A 64 3.54 -3.36 -9.37
N ILE A 65 4.58 -3.53 -8.57
CA ILE A 65 4.49 -3.53 -7.12
C ILE A 65 4.92 -2.16 -6.63
N PHE A 66 4.16 -1.62 -5.68
CA PHE A 66 4.44 -0.36 -5.02
C PHE A 66 4.57 -0.60 -3.51
N ASP A 67 5.55 0.05 -2.91
CA ASP A 67 5.64 0.14 -1.46
C ASP A 67 4.92 1.42 -1.01
N SER A 68 4.16 1.32 0.08
CA SER A 68 3.40 2.43 0.62
C SER A 68 3.45 2.45 2.14
N VAL A 69 3.47 3.66 2.70
CA VAL A 69 3.39 3.90 4.14
C VAL A 69 2.19 4.77 4.45
N VAL A 70 1.25 4.24 5.24
CA VAL A 70 0.07 4.95 5.72
C VAL A 70 0.12 5.05 7.24
N ILE A 71 -0.15 6.24 7.80
CA ILE A 71 -0.34 6.40 9.24
C ILE A 71 -1.82 6.63 9.56
N VAL A 72 -2.33 5.86 10.53
CA VAL A 72 -3.69 5.97 11.08
C VAL A 72 -3.61 6.40 12.53
N LYS A 73 -4.38 7.42 12.90
CA LYS A 73 -4.53 7.92 14.28
C LYS A 73 -6.02 7.99 14.63
N PRO A 74 -6.61 6.92 15.20
CA PRO A 74 -8.06 6.82 15.40
C PRO A 74 -8.64 7.91 16.30
N TRP A 75 -7.94 8.31 17.36
CA TRP A 75 -8.42 9.29 18.35
C TRP A 75 -8.65 10.69 17.78
N ILE A 76 -8.07 11.01 16.62
CA ILE A 76 -8.29 12.28 15.90
C ILE A 76 -8.87 12.06 14.50
N GLY A 77 -9.37 10.85 14.22
CA GLY A 77 -9.95 10.52 12.90
C GLY A 77 -8.99 10.70 11.72
N SER A 78 -7.67 10.65 11.94
CA SER A 78 -6.69 10.98 10.91
C SER A 78 -6.15 9.74 10.20
N LYS A 79 -6.11 9.79 8.87
CA LYS A 79 -5.46 8.81 8.01
C LYS A 79 -4.65 9.55 6.93
N ARG A 80 -3.36 9.27 6.81
CA ARG A 80 -2.46 10.00 5.89
C ARG A 80 -1.49 9.08 5.17
N LEU A 81 -1.36 9.27 3.85
CA LEU A 81 -0.30 8.68 3.04
C LEU A 81 1.01 9.44 3.29
N LEU A 82 1.98 8.73 3.85
CA LEU A 82 3.33 9.25 4.13
C LEU A 82 4.28 9.02 2.95
N ASP A 83 4.21 7.84 2.35
CA ASP A 83 5.06 7.48 1.21
C ASP A 83 4.34 6.53 0.25
N PHE A 84 4.68 6.64 -1.04
CA PHE A 84 4.25 5.76 -2.11
C PHE A 84 5.27 5.78 -3.24
N SER A 85 5.90 4.65 -3.50
CA SER A 85 6.94 4.53 -4.52
C SER A 85 6.92 3.16 -5.19
N PRO A 86 7.43 3.03 -6.43
CA PRO A 86 7.68 1.72 -7.02
C PRO A 86 8.55 0.88 -6.08
N SER A 87 8.15 -0.37 -5.84
CA SER A 87 8.92 -1.24 -4.94
C SER A 87 10.26 -1.57 -5.58
N THR A 88 11.33 -1.39 -4.82
CA THR A 88 12.71 -1.73 -5.23
C THR A 88 13.01 -3.20 -5.03
N VAL A 89 12.14 -3.93 -4.32
CA VAL A 89 12.19 -5.38 -4.20
C VAL A 89 11.59 -5.94 -5.47
N PHE A 90 12.46 -6.16 -6.46
CA PHE A 90 12.14 -6.78 -7.74
C PHE A 90 11.09 -7.89 -7.60
N SER A 91 10.24 -7.98 -8.62
CA SER A 91 9.32 -9.07 -8.90
C SER A 91 10.01 -10.44 -8.92
N THR A 92 10.45 -10.93 -7.76
CA THR A 92 10.82 -12.32 -7.56
C THR A 92 9.53 -13.09 -7.30
N PRO A 93 9.26 -14.16 -8.06
CA PRO A 93 8.20 -15.10 -7.68
C PRO A 93 8.54 -15.60 -6.28
N PHE A 94 7.54 -15.63 -5.39
CA PHE A 94 7.64 -16.38 -4.13
C PHE A 94 7.84 -17.85 -4.47
N SER A 95 9.08 -18.25 -4.66
CA SER A 95 9.53 -19.64 -4.69
C SER A 95 10.93 -19.66 -4.09
N TYR A 96 11.13 -20.63 -3.18
CA TYR A 96 12.29 -20.89 -2.32
C TYR A 96 12.32 -20.02 -1.05
N PHE A 97 11.64 -20.44 0.02
CA PHE A 97 12.05 -21.47 0.98
C PHE A 97 10.81 -22.07 1.66
#